data_AF-A0A9E4F6V2-F1
#
_entry.id   AF-A0A9E4F6V2-F1
#
_cell.length_a   1.000
_cell.length_b   1.000
_cell.length_c   1.000
_cell.angle_alpha   90.00
_cell.angle_beta   90.00
_cell.angle_gamma   90.00
#
_symmetry.space_group_name_H-M   'P 1'
#
loop_
_entity.id
_entity.type
_entity.pdbx_description
1 polymer ?
#
loop_
_entity_poly.entity_id
_entity_poly.type
_entity_poly.pdbx_seq_one_letter_code
_entity_poly.pdbx_strand_id
1 'polypeptide(L)'
;MDPQDRIRVRTVGNQVRMIKEHLEAMQRDAHGLEYAPWKAEVDELWKGIFENVNELDPEFQPATLESVRDLWMTYITHYAVGLN
;
A
#
# COMPACT_ATOMS: atom_id res chain seq x y z
N MET A 1 1.91 -20.08 10.42
CA MET A 1 2.70 -18.96 9.87
C MET A 1 4.17 -19.33 9.91
N ASP A 2 4.72 -19.60 8.74
CA ASP A 2 6.12 -19.99 8.59
C ASP A 2 7.06 -18.75 8.66
N PRO A 3 8.40 -18.92 8.65
CA PRO A 3 9.32 -17.78 8.68
C PRO A 3 9.19 -16.81 7.50
N GLN A 4 8.83 -17.34 6.32
CA GLN A 4 8.66 -16.59 5.09
C GLN A 4 7.39 -15.72 5.15
N ASP A 5 6.28 -16.25 5.62
CA ASP A 5 5.04 -15.49 5.88
C ASP A 5 5.28 -14.34 6.86
N ARG A 6 6.05 -14.59 7.93
CA ARG A 6 6.40 -13.54 8.91
C ARG A 6 7.18 -12.40 8.27
N ILE A 7 8.07 -12.71 7.32
CA ILE A 7 8.81 -11.70 6.57
C ILE A 7 7.85 -10.90 5.70
N ARG A 8 6.95 -11.58 4.95
CA ARG A 8 5.96 -10.91 4.10
C ARG A 8 5.02 -9.98 4.88
N VAL A 9 4.48 -10.43 6.02
CA VAL A 9 3.64 -9.59 6.89
C VAL A 9 4.41 -8.35 7.39
N ARG A 10 5.70 -8.51 7.74
CA ARG A 10 6.55 -7.37 8.12
C ARG A 10 6.79 -6.43 6.95
N THR A 11 7.02 -6.96 5.75
CA THR A 11 7.20 -6.18 4.53
C THR A 11 5.95 -5.35 4.23
N VAL A 12 4.76 -5.97 4.26
CA VAL A 12 3.47 -5.28 4.11
C VAL A 12 3.34 -4.15 5.13
N GLY A 13 3.64 -4.42 6.40
CA GLY A 13 3.61 -3.40 7.46
C GLY A 13 4.57 -2.22 7.22
N ASN A 14 5.74 -2.47 6.62
CA ASN A 14 6.69 -1.41 6.27
C ASN A 14 6.20 -0.60 5.06
N GLN A 15 5.71 -1.26 4.02
CA GLN A 15 5.13 -0.60 2.83
C GLN A 15 3.94 0.27 3.20
N VAL A 16 3.07 -0.19 4.12
CA VAL A 16 1.96 0.61 4.65
C VAL A 16 2.43 1.90 5.32
N ARG A 17 3.57 1.89 6.03
CA ARG A 17 4.11 3.13 6.62
C ARG A 17 4.59 4.10 5.54
N MET A 18 5.31 3.60 4.54
CA MET A 18 5.78 4.42 3.41
C MET A 18 4.62 5.05 2.63
N ILE A 19 3.55 4.28 2.38
CA ILE A 19 2.34 4.81 1.74
C ILE A 19 1.78 5.98 2.56
N LYS A 20 1.65 5.84 3.88
CA LYS A 20 1.14 6.92 4.73
C LYS A 20 2.00 8.19 4.63
N GLU A 21 3.32 8.04 4.65
CA GLU A 21 4.25 9.17 4.51
C GLU A 21 4.09 9.88 3.16
N HIS A 22 4.01 9.13 2.06
CA HIS A 22 3.77 9.72 0.73
C HIS A 22 2.40 10.39 0.62
N LEU A 23 1.34 9.78 1.15
CA LEU A 23 0.00 10.38 1.13
C LEU A 23 -0.05 11.70 1.91
N GLU A 24 0.63 11.77 3.06
CA GLU A 24 0.76 13.03 3.80
C GLU A 24 1.52 14.09 3.00
N ALA A 25 2.60 13.72 2.32
CA ALA A 25 3.36 14.64 1.46
C ALA A 25 2.51 15.14 0.28
N MET A 26 1.81 14.23 -0.41
CA MET A 26 0.92 14.54 -1.53
C MET A 26 -0.26 15.43 -1.11
N GLN A 27 -0.79 15.28 0.11
CA GLN A 27 -1.83 16.17 0.64
C GLN A 27 -1.31 17.59 0.90
N ARG A 28 -0.07 17.71 1.41
CA ARG A 28 0.54 19.01 1.70
C ARG A 28 0.92 19.76 0.43
N ASP A 29 1.31 19.04 -0.62
CA ASP A 29 1.78 19.63 -1.88
C ASP A 29 1.07 19.01 -3.10
N ALA A 30 -0.25 19.17 -3.17
CA ALA A 30 -1.10 18.57 -4.21
C ALA A 30 -0.83 19.08 -5.63
N HIS A 31 -0.17 20.23 -5.76
CA HIS A 31 0.24 20.82 -7.04
C HIS A 31 1.75 20.87 -7.22
N GLY A 32 2.49 20.19 -6.34
CA GLY A 32 3.94 20.08 -6.39
C GLY A 32 4.42 19.27 -7.57
N LEU A 33 5.64 19.57 -8.02
CA LEU A 33 6.31 18.80 -9.07
C LEU A 33 6.52 17.33 -8.66
N GLU A 34 6.62 17.08 -7.36
CA GLU A 34 6.84 15.75 -6.77
C GLU A 34 5.55 14.92 -6.61
N TYR A 35 4.37 15.51 -6.84
CA TYR A 35 3.10 14.80 -6.67
C TYR A 35 3.01 13.55 -7.56
N ALA A 36 3.36 13.69 -8.85
CA ALA A 36 3.29 12.57 -9.79
C ALA A 36 4.30 11.45 -9.47
N PRO A 37 5.59 11.76 -9.19
CA PRO A 37 6.54 10.77 -8.67
C PRO A 37 6.04 10.04 -7.42
N TRP A 38 5.56 10.75 -6.39
CA TRP A 38 5.06 10.12 -5.17
C TRP A 38 3.84 9.23 -5.43
N LYS A 39 2.93 9.67 -6.30
CA LYS A 39 1.79 8.83 -6.69
C LYS A 39 2.26 7.52 -7.33
N ALA A 40 3.23 7.58 -8.23
CA ALA A 40 3.78 6.38 -8.86
C ALA A 40 4.46 5.45 -7.84
N GLU A 41 5.19 6.00 -6.87
CA GLU A 41 5.77 5.22 -5.78
C GLU A 41 4.70 4.55 -4.92
N VAL A 42 3.60 5.25 -4.61
CA VAL A 42 2.46 4.66 -3.88
C VAL A 42 1.79 3.54 -4.68
N ASP A 43 1.62 3.70 -6.00
CA ASP A 43 1.08 2.65 -6.88
C ASP A 43 1.95 1.38 -6.84
N GLU A 44 3.28 1.52 -6.94
CA GLU A 44 4.22 0.38 -6.86
C GLU A 44 4.23 -0.27 -5.46
N LEU A 45 4.12 0.53 -4.39
CA LEU A 45 4.00 0.00 -3.03
C LEU A 45 2.73 -0.84 -2.86
N TRP A 46 1.59 -0.38 -3.39
CA TRP A 46 0.34 -1.16 -3.36
C TRP A 46 0.45 -2.46 -4.12
N LYS A 47 1.04 -2.44 -5.31
CA LYS A 47 1.32 -3.66 -6.08
C LYS A 47 2.16 -4.64 -5.26
N GLY A 48 3.25 -4.17 -4.65
CA GLY A 48 4.10 -4.98 -3.79
C GLY A 48 3.37 -5.54 -2.56
N ILE A 49 2.44 -4.79 -1.96
CA ILE A 49 1.60 -5.30 -0.85
C ILE A 49 0.76 -6.48 -1.32
N PHE A 50 0.03 -6.35 -2.43
CA PHE A 50 -0.83 -7.42 -2.92
C PHE A 50 -0.05 -8.65 -3.41
N GLU A 51 1.15 -8.46 -3.98
CA GLU A 51 2.07 -9.55 -4.30
C GLU A 51 2.48 -10.32 -3.04
N ASN A 52 2.90 -9.62 -1.98
CA ASN A 52 3.24 -10.25 -0.70
C ASN A 52 2.06 -10.99 -0.09
N VAL A 53 0.85 -10.41 -0.14
CA VAL A 53 -0.36 -11.06 0.36
C VAL A 53 -0.67 -12.33 -0.43
N ASN A 54 -0.60 -12.30 -1.76
CA ASN A 54 -0.88 -13.46 -2.60
C ASN A 54 0.08 -14.63 -2.34
N GLU A 55 1.32 -14.34 -1.91
CA GLU A 55 2.31 -15.35 -1.56
C GLU A 55 2.22 -15.87 -0.11
N LEU A 56 1.37 -15.27 0.74
CA LEU A 56 1.11 -15.83 2.07
C LEU A 56 0.35 -17.13 1.97
N ASP A 57 0.54 -18.00 2.97
CA ASP A 57 -0.40 -19.09 3.22
C ASP A 57 -1.85 -18.54 3.24
N PRO A 58 -2.79 -19.16 2.50
CA PRO A 58 -4.19 -18.74 2.43
C PRO A 58 -4.86 -18.49 3.79
N GLU A 59 -4.42 -19.17 4.85
CA GLU A 59 -4.94 -18.94 6.21
C GLU A 59 -4.67 -17.50 6.71
N PHE A 60 -3.57 -16.85 6.30
CA PHE A 60 -3.17 -15.52 6.76
C PHE A 60 -3.56 -14.37 5.82
N GLN A 61 -3.98 -14.69 4.59
CA GLN A 61 -4.37 -13.67 3.60
C GLN A 61 -5.53 -12.78 4.08
N PRO A 62 -6.65 -13.30 4.62
CA PRO A 62 -7.79 -12.47 5.02
C PRO A 62 -7.43 -11.45 6.12
N ALA A 63 -6.67 -11.88 7.13
CA ALA A 63 -6.24 -11.00 8.22
C ALA A 63 -5.29 -9.90 7.71
N THR A 64 -4.41 -10.23 6.76
CA THR A 64 -3.48 -9.25 6.18
C THR A 64 -4.22 -8.26 5.27
N LEU A 65 -5.18 -8.72 4.47
CA LEU A 65 -6.05 -7.86 3.65
C LEU A 65 -6.87 -6.90 4.50
N GLU A 66 -7.49 -7.39 5.58
CA GLU A 66 -8.26 -6.53 6.48
C GLU A 66 -7.39 -5.45 7.12
N SER A 67 -6.12 -5.76 7.43
CA SER A 67 -5.18 -4.80 8.03
C SER A 67 -4.84 -3.60 7.13
N VAL A 68 -4.95 -3.76 5.81
CA VAL A 68 -4.65 -2.69 4.83
C VAL A 68 -5.90 -2.05 4.24
N ARG A 69 -7.08 -2.60 4.51
CA ARG A 69 -8.35 -2.26 3.86
C ARG A 69 -8.69 -0.78 3.93
N ASP A 70 -8.64 -0.17 5.11
CA ASP A 70 -9.04 1.23 5.29
C ASP A 70 -8.12 2.17 4.50
N LEU A 71 -6.81 1.95 4.58
CA LEU A 71 -5.83 2.74 3.84
C LEU A 71 -5.99 2.57 2.33
N TRP A 72 -6.27 1.35 1.87
CA TRP A 72 -6.57 1.09 0.47
C TRP A 72 -7.83 1.83 0.01
N MET A 73 -8.92 1.78 0.79
CA MET A 73 -10.16 2.49 0.47
C MET A 73 -9.95 4.01 0.41
N THR A 74 -9.18 4.59 1.33
CA THR A 74 -8.76 6.00 1.27
C THR A 74 -7.98 6.28 -0.01
N TYR A 75 -7.01 5.43 -0.35
CA TYR A 75 -6.18 5.61 -1.53
C TYR A 75 -7.01 5.63 -2.81
N ILE A 76 -7.84 4.60 -3.03
CA ILE A 76 -8.64 4.50 -4.25
C ILE A 76 -9.66 5.62 -4.39
N THR A 77 -10.24 6.07 -3.27
CA THR A 77 -11.28 7.13 -3.27
C THR A 77 -10.69 8.49 -3.64
N HIS A 78 -9.47 8.79 -3.18
CA HIS A 78 -8.91 10.14 -3.28
C HIS A 78 -7.81 10.29 -4.32
N TYR A 79 -7.15 9.20 -4.73
CA TYR A 79 -5.92 9.26 -5.53
C TYR A 79 -5.95 8.37 -6.78
N ALA A 80 -6.75 7.30 -6.81
CA ALA A 80 -6.86 6.43 -7.99
C ALA A 80 -7.87 6.94 -9.05
N VAL A 81 -8.41 8.15 -8.88
CA VAL A 81 -9.33 8.79 -9.83
C VAL A 81 -8.55 9.12 -11.12
N GLY A 82 -8.71 8.29 -12.16
CA GLY A 82 -8.05 8.47 -13.46
C GLY A 82 -7.42 7.21 -14.06
N LEU A 83 -7.46 6.06 -13.38
CA LEU A 83 -7.17 4.75 -13.98
C LEU A 83 -8.41 4.23 -14.73
N ASN A 84 -8.76 4.86 -15.84
CA ASN A 84 -9.71 4.35 -16.84
C ASN A 84 -9.05 4.40 -18.23
#